data_AF-A0A3N2K358-F1
#
_entry.id   AF-A0A3N2K358-F1
#
_cell.length_a   1.000
_cell.length_b   1.000
_cell.length_c   1.000
_cell.angle_alpha   90.00
_cell.angle_beta   90.00
_cell.angle_gamma   90.00
#
_symmetry.space_group_name_H-M   'P 1'
#
loop_
_entity.id
_entity.type
_entity.pdbx_description
1 polymer ?
#
loop_
_entity_poly.entity_id
_entity_poly.type
_entity_poly.pdbx_seq_one_letter_code
_entity_poly.pdbx_strand_id
1 'polypeptide(L)'
;MAIKRAIEEVDITQAFFPVEERPVGIEPFFGNFKSIPGYKAIVDSDLGTAISIVSKDYQLITNRDAYEIAVRLIPKLFEGKTINDFIPYNVRIANSKGSCIIDLIIPTGWKNLFGDKKESYTPFIRIWNSYNRTYRLKFEIGFCRWICLNGSIFGEIDFKFSATHTKRHLGFCFDDIVEQGAKRLINVKKAWHQFELKLSKEKEIAMPQSLILAMFCRAFNIIVDPHKITSQQKQTLAKQAEKLIANVQPSAIAY
;
A
#
# COMPACT_ATOMS: atom_id res chain seq x y z
N MET A 1 -24.96 9.35 -3.72
CA MET A 1 -24.37 10.07 -2.58
C MET A 1 -23.46 9.10 -1.86
N ALA A 2 -22.15 9.17 -2.10
CA ALA A 2 -21.21 8.25 -1.47
C ALA A 2 -21.16 8.54 0.03
N ILE A 3 -21.50 7.55 0.85
CA ILE A 3 -21.38 7.64 2.30
C ILE A 3 -19.89 7.81 2.59
N LYS A 4 -19.48 9.00 3.06
CA LYS A 4 -18.19 9.19 3.73
C LYS A 4 -18.21 8.32 4.99
N ARG A 5 -17.81 7.05 4.85
CA ARG A 5 -17.55 6.22 6.03
C ARG A 5 -16.40 6.88 6.78
N ALA A 6 -16.55 7.04 8.10
CA ALA A 6 -15.49 7.58 8.92
C ALA A 6 -14.25 6.69 8.74
N ILE A 7 -13.12 7.34 8.47
CA ILE A 7 -11.83 6.65 8.45
C ILE A 7 -11.50 6.38 9.91
N GLU A 8 -11.45 5.10 10.28
CA GLU A 8 -11.11 4.65 11.62
C GLU A 8 -9.62 4.33 11.69
N GLU A 9 -8.99 4.79 12.76
CA GLU A 9 -7.60 4.47 13.06
C GLU A 9 -7.48 3.00 13.51
N VAL A 10 -6.54 2.28 12.90
CA VAL A 10 -6.23 0.90 13.27
C VAL A 10 -5.10 0.90 14.29
N ASP A 11 -5.20 0.05 15.32
CA ASP A 11 -4.12 -0.15 16.27
C ASP A 11 -2.87 -0.69 15.56
N ILE A 12 -1.82 0.12 15.48
CA ILE A 12 -0.56 -0.26 14.84
C ILE A 12 0.27 -1.23 15.67
N THR A 13 0.04 -1.30 16.99
CA THR A 13 0.87 -2.09 17.91
C THR A 13 0.80 -3.59 17.61
N GLN A 14 -0.29 -4.05 16.98
CA GLN A 14 -0.42 -5.42 16.48
C GLN A 14 0.70 -5.82 15.50
N ALA A 15 1.30 -4.87 14.78
CA ALA A 15 2.42 -5.13 13.88
C ALA A 15 3.77 -5.28 14.61
N PHE A 16 3.88 -4.82 15.85
CA PHE A 16 5.14 -4.72 16.60
C PHE A 16 5.40 -5.90 17.52
N PHE A 17 5.01 -7.11 17.09
CA PHE A 17 5.34 -8.34 17.80
C PHE A 17 6.86 -8.57 17.83
N PRO A 18 7.40 -9.10 18.94
CA PRO A 18 8.83 -9.27 19.12
C PRO A 18 9.35 -10.40 18.24
N VAL A 19 10.50 -10.16 17.63
CA VAL A 19 11.20 -11.13 16.80
C VAL A 19 12.69 -11.14 17.12
N GLU A 20 13.28 -12.33 17.10
CA GLU A 20 14.70 -12.51 17.39
C GLU A 20 15.37 -13.49 16.43
N GLU A 21 16.69 -13.40 16.37
CA GLU A 21 17.52 -14.30 15.59
C GLU A 21 17.98 -15.48 16.46
N ARG A 22 17.71 -16.71 16.04
CA ARG A 22 18.19 -17.93 16.71
C ARG A 22 19.04 -18.79 15.77
N PRO A 23 20.03 -19.55 16.29
CA PRO A 23 20.72 -20.54 15.49
C PRO A 23 19.73 -21.60 14.99
N VAL A 24 19.93 -22.07 13.75
CA VAL A 24 19.19 -23.20 13.21
C VAL A 24 20.11 -24.41 13.16
N GLY A 25 19.57 -25.60 13.40
CA GLY A 25 20.36 -26.82 13.45
C GLY A 25 19.52 -28.05 13.13
N ILE A 26 20.20 -29.17 12.93
CA ILE A 26 19.60 -30.49 12.90
C ILE A 26 19.76 -31.13 14.28
N GLU A 27 18.78 -31.92 14.69
CA GLU A 27 18.86 -32.77 15.86
C GLU A 27 18.75 -34.22 15.40
N PRO A 28 19.86 -34.88 15.00
CA PRO A 28 19.82 -36.24 14.46
C PRO A 28 19.42 -37.26 15.52
N PHE A 29 19.73 -36.94 16.78
CA PHE A 29 19.38 -37.70 17.97
C PHE A 29 18.96 -36.71 19.06
N PHE A 30 17.98 -37.09 19.88
CA PHE A 30 17.46 -36.25 20.96
C PHE A 30 18.58 -35.71 21.85
N GLY A 31 18.64 -34.39 22.02
CA GLY A 31 19.67 -33.66 22.78
C GLY A 31 20.95 -33.34 22.02
N ASN A 32 21.13 -33.80 20.77
CA ASN A 32 22.33 -33.55 19.97
C ASN A 32 22.08 -32.50 18.89
N PHE A 33 21.94 -31.25 19.31
CA PHE A 33 21.75 -30.12 18.40
C PHE A 33 23.05 -29.79 17.65
N LYS A 34 23.04 -29.95 16.32
CA LYS A 34 24.12 -29.53 15.43
C LYS A 34 23.70 -28.33 14.61
N SER A 35 24.26 -27.17 14.95
CA SER A 35 24.02 -25.92 14.21
C SER A 35 24.43 -26.04 12.74
N ILE A 36 23.60 -25.50 11.84
CA ILE A 36 23.90 -25.40 10.42
C ILE A 36 24.58 -24.04 10.20
N PRO A 37 25.89 -24.01 9.86
CA PRO A 37 26.61 -22.77 9.63
C PRO A 37 26.03 -22.04 8.41
N GLY A 38 26.03 -20.71 8.47
CA GLY A 38 25.57 -19.86 7.36
C GLY A 38 24.07 -19.56 7.36
N TYR A 39 23.29 -20.15 8.29
CA TYR A 39 21.87 -19.89 8.42
C TYR A 39 21.48 -19.53 9.86
N LYS A 40 20.33 -18.88 9.99
CA LYS A 40 19.67 -18.57 11.26
C LYS A 40 18.16 -18.58 11.08
N ALA A 41 17.43 -18.83 12.15
CA ALA A 41 15.99 -18.70 12.20
C ALA A 41 15.61 -17.28 12.66
N ILE A 42 14.54 -16.74 12.10
CA ILE A 42 13.80 -15.63 12.71
C ILE A 42 12.63 -16.24 13.46
N VAL A 43 12.51 -15.91 14.74
CA VAL A 43 11.57 -16.53 15.67
C VAL A 43 10.68 -15.45 16.27
N ASP A 44 9.40 -15.75 16.39
CA ASP A 44 8.48 -14.98 17.23
C ASP A 44 8.83 -15.27 18.69
N SER A 45 9.37 -14.29 19.42
CA SER A 45 9.89 -14.50 20.77
C SER A 45 8.79 -14.83 21.77
N ASP A 46 7.57 -14.35 21.55
CA ASP A 46 6.43 -14.59 22.46
C ASP A 46 5.88 -16.01 22.30
N LEU A 47 5.79 -16.49 21.06
CA LEU A 47 5.23 -17.81 20.74
C LEU A 47 6.29 -18.91 20.69
N GLY A 48 7.58 -18.55 20.61
CA GLY A 48 8.68 -19.49 20.40
C GLY A 48 8.66 -20.17 19.03
N THR A 49 7.81 -19.73 18.10
CA THR A 49 7.62 -20.33 16.79
C THR A 49 8.55 -19.74 15.75
N ALA A 50 9.20 -20.59 14.96
CA ALA A 50 10.02 -20.15 13.83
C ALA A 50 9.14 -19.53 12.72
N ILE A 51 9.43 -18.29 12.36
CA ILE A 51 8.78 -17.57 11.25
C ILE A 51 9.46 -17.94 9.93
N SER A 52 10.79 -17.98 9.91
CA SER A 52 11.56 -18.24 8.70
C SER A 52 12.99 -18.71 9.01
N ILE A 53 13.63 -19.30 8.01
CA ILE A 53 15.07 -19.56 8.00
C ILE A 53 15.70 -18.69 6.91
N VAL A 54 16.75 -17.96 7.28
CA VAL A 54 17.44 -16.97 6.44
C VAL A 54 18.95 -17.18 6.51
N SER A 55 19.70 -16.56 5.58
CA SER A 55 21.15 -16.58 5.64
C SER A 55 21.67 -15.84 6.87
N LYS A 56 22.88 -16.15 7.31
CA LYS A 56 23.55 -15.49 8.44
C LYS A 56 23.69 -13.98 8.23
N ASP A 57 23.89 -13.57 6.98
CA ASP A 57 24.04 -12.17 6.55
C ASP A 57 22.72 -11.44 6.37
N TYR A 58 21.59 -12.16 6.49
CA TYR A 58 20.29 -11.52 6.56
C TYR A 58 20.25 -10.57 7.74
N GLN A 59 19.71 -9.39 7.52
CA GLN A 59 19.55 -8.41 8.57
C GLN A 59 18.09 -8.31 8.97
N LEU A 60 17.84 -8.63 10.24
CA LEU A 60 16.56 -8.38 10.87
C LEU A 60 16.29 -6.88 10.94
N ILE A 61 15.17 -6.48 10.35
CA ILE A 61 14.57 -5.15 10.48
C ILE A 61 13.17 -5.43 10.99
N THR A 62 12.88 -5.05 12.23
CA THR A 62 11.56 -5.26 12.81
C THR A 62 10.51 -4.36 12.16
N ASN A 63 9.24 -4.70 12.29
CA ASN A 63 8.16 -3.82 11.84
C ASN A 63 8.17 -2.47 12.58
N ARG A 64 8.66 -2.44 13.82
CA ARG A 64 8.90 -1.21 14.58
C ARG A 64 9.99 -0.38 13.94
N ASP A 65 11.13 -0.98 13.61
CA ASP A 65 12.22 -0.29 12.90
C ASP A 65 11.75 0.29 11.57
N ALA A 66 10.99 -0.50 10.79
CA ALA A 66 10.41 -0.07 9.52
C ALA A 66 9.48 1.13 9.69
N TYR A 67 8.66 1.14 10.73
CA TYR A 67 7.80 2.26 11.08
C TYR A 67 8.60 3.49 11.52
N GLU A 68 9.62 3.34 12.36
CA GLU A 68 10.49 4.43 12.82
C GLU A 68 11.24 5.09 11.66
N ILE A 69 11.67 4.32 10.65
CA ILE A 69 12.21 4.87 9.41
C ILE A 69 11.16 5.77 8.71
N ALA A 70 9.89 5.35 8.63
CA ALA A 70 8.83 6.18 8.07
C ALA A 70 8.61 7.46 8.89
N VAL A 71 8.62 7.38 10.23
CA VAL A 71 8.51 8.55 11.13
C VAL A 71 9.58 9.59 10.80
N ARG A 72 10.82 9.14 10.57
CA ARG A 72 11.96 10.02 10.21
C ARG A 72 11.89 10.55 8.79
N LEU A 73 11.19 9.86 7.90
CA LEU A 73 10.98 10.29 6.52
C LEU A 73 9.88 11.33 6.41
N ILE A 74 8.78 11.21 7.17
CA ILE A 74 7.61 12.10 7.09
C ILE A 74 7.98 13.59 7.02
N PRO A 75 8.78 14.18 7.94
CA PRO A 75 9.09 15.60 7.88
C PRO A 75 9.94 16.00 6.66
N LYS A 76 10.63 15.04 6.03
CA LYS A 76 11.38 15.25 4.78
C LYS A 76 10.44 15.15 3.58
N LEU A 77 9.47 14.22 3.61
CA LEU A 77 8.50 13.99 2.53
C LEU A 77 7.42 15.07 2.49
N PHE A 78 6.93 15.48 3.66
CA PHE A 78 5.78 16.33 3.85
C PHE A 78 6.18 17.51 4.74
N GLU A 79 6.35 18.67 4.11
CA GLU A 79 6.82 19.88 4.79
C GLU A 79 5.84 20.32 5.89
N GLY A 80 6.37 20.58 7.09
CA GLY A 80 5.56 20.95 8.25
C GLY A 80 4.69 19.82 8.83
N LYS A 81 4.86 18.58 8.36
CA LYS A 81 4.13 17.40 8.84
C LYS A 81 5.00 16.51 9.71
N THR A 82 4.34 15.84 10.64
CA THR A 82 4.92 14.90 11.59
C THR A 82 4.12 13.59 11.55
N ILE A 83 4.60 12.56 12.25
CA ILE A 83 3.85 11.31 12.35
C ILE A 83 2.45 11.50 12.97
N ASN A 84 2.26 12.50 13.84
CA ASN A 84 0.97 12.79 14.47
C ASN A 84 -0.08 13.33 13.48
N ASP A 85 0.34 13.79 12.31
CA ASP A 85 -0.57 14.14 11.22
C ASP A 85 -1.08 12.90 10.47
N PHE A 86 -0.44 11.75 10.67
CA PHE A 86 -0.78 10.50 10.02
C PHE A 86 -1.51 9.56 10.98
N ILE A 87 -2.47 8.83 10.46
CA ILE A 87 -3.08 7.70 11.16
C ILE A 87 -2.74 6.39 10.44
N PRO A 88 -2.53 5.29 11.18
CA PRO A 88 -2.58 3.95 10.61
C PRO A 88 -3.99 3.67 10.08
N TYR A 89 -4.11 3.57 8.76
CA TYR A 89 -5.35 3.23 8.08
C TYR A 89 -5.58 1.71 8.01
N ASN A 90 -4.51 0.96 7.83
CA ASN A 90 -4.57 -0.47 7.58
C ASN A 90 -3.27 -1.14 8.01
N VAL A 91 -3.41 -2.29 8.66
CA VAL A 91 -2.30 -3.14 9.10
C VAL A 91 -2.63 -4.56 8.69
N ARG A 92 -1.82 -5.13 7.79
CA ARG A 92 -2.00 -6.49 7.28
C ARG A 92 -0.80 -7.32 7.66
N ILE A 93 -1.03 -8.35 8.46
CA ILE A 93 0.00 -9.30 8.90
C ILE A 93 -0.37 -10.65 8.29
N ALA A 94 0.59 -11.30 7.64
CA ALA A 94 0.37 -12.66 7.14
C ALA A 94 0.13 -13.61 8.32
N ASN A 95 -0.68 -14.66 8.13
CA ASN A 95 -0.94 -15.65 9.19
C ASN A 95 0.34 -16.30 9.75
N SER A 96 1.37 -16.47 8.91
CA SER A 96 2.68 -16.98 9.31
C SER A 96 3.57 -15.93 9.99
N LYS A 97 3.10 -14.69 10.14
CA LYS A 97 3.85 -13.50 10.57
C LYS A 97 5.09 -13.18 9.72
N GLY A 98 5.24 -13.85 8.58
CA GLY A 98 6.40 -13.70 7.70
C GLY A 98 6.48 -12.35 6.98
N SER A 99 5.36 -11.66 6.82
CA SER A 99 5.29 -10.33 6.20
C SER A 99 4.25 -9.44 6.88
N CYS A 100 4.49 -8.13 6.79
CA CYS A 100 3.60 -7.09 7.30
C CYS A 100 3.53 -5.92 6.32
N ILE A 101 2.34 -5.37 6.17
CA ILE A 101 2.07 -4.13 5.44
C ILE A 101 1.38 -3.14 6.38
N ILE A 102 1.93 -1.93 6.48
CA ILE A 102 1.36 -0.84 7.28
C ILE A 102 1.07 0.33 6.33
N ASP A 103 -0.17 0.80 6.32
CA ASP A 103 -0.61 1.94 5.54
C ASP A 103 -0.89 3.13 6.47
N LEU A 104 -0.20 4.24 6.23
CA LEU A 104 -0.37 5.51 6.94
C LEU A 104 -0.98 6.54 5.99
N ILE A 105 -1.92 7.35 6.46
CA ILE A 105 -2.59 8.41 5.68
C ILE A 105 -2.76 9.68 6.52
N ILE A 106 -2.95 10.84 5.88
CA ILE A 106 -3.35 12.07 6.58
C ILE A 106 -4.87 12.25 6.52
N PRO A 107 -5.61 12.11 7.63
CA PRO A 107 -7.08 12.19 7.62
C PRO A 107 -7.62 13.54 7.17
N THR A 108 -6.83 14.61 7.27
CA THR A 108 -7.20 15.99 6.95
C THR A 108 -6.46 16.52 5.70
N GLY A 109 -5.64 15.70 5.04
CA GLY A 109 -4.82 16.08 3.88
C GLY A 109 -5.59 16.23 2.57
N TRP A 110 -6.90 16.40 2.63
CA TRP A 110 -7.83 16.44 1.51
C TRP A 110 -7.63 17.74 0.73
N LYS A 111 -6.84 17.73 -0.34
CA LYS A 111 -6.89 18.83 -1.32
C LYS A 111 -8.08 18.61 -2.23
N ASN A 112 -9.02 19.56 -2.24
CA ASN A 112 -10.06 19.65 -3.24
C ASN A 112 -9.45 20.27 -4.50
N LEU A 113 -9.18 19.43 -5.50
CA LEU A 113 -8.47 19.89 -6.71
C LEU A 113 -9.40 20.59 -7.72
N PHE A 114 -10.72 20.46 -7.58
CA PHE A 114 -11.72 20.99 -8.52
C PHE A 114 -12.59 22.14 -8.01
N GLY A 115 -12.11 22.92 -7.03
CA GLY A 115 -12.79 24.16 -6.60
C GLY A 115 -14.11 23.97 -5.83
N ASP A 116 -14.84 22.88 -6.05
CA ASP A 116 -16.10 22.57 -5.37
C ASP A 116 -16.22 21.06 -5.06
N LYS A 117 -15.87 20.70 -3.82
CA LYS A 117 -16.32 19.56 -2.98
C LYS A 117 -16.42 18.12 -3.53
N LYS A 118 -16.13 17.80 -4.78
CA LYS A 118 -16.42 16.44 -5.30
C LYS A 118 -15.26 15.47 -5.30
N GLU A 119 -14.01 15.93 -5.40
CA GLU A 119 -12.86 15.02 -5.43
C GLU A 119 -11.71 15.54 -4.59
N SER A 120 -11.26 14.69 -3.69
CA SER A 120 -10.17 14.98 -2.77
C SER A 120 -9.15 13.87 -2.85
N TYR A 121 -7.88 14.24 -2.68
CA TYR A 121 -6.79 13.29 -2.61
C TYR A 121 -6.14 13.37 -1.24
N THR A 122 -5.76 12.23 -0.68
CA THR A 122 -4.96 12.18 0.56
C THR A 122 -3.60 11.54 0.27
N PRO A 123 -2.50 12.09 0.83
CA PRO A 123 -1.22 11.41 0.81
C PRO A 123 -1.28 10.12 1.62
N PHE A 124 -0.47 9.14 1.22
CA PHE A 124 -0.25 7.91 1.95
C PHE A 124 1.23 7.51 1.98
N ILE A 125 1.59 6.73 2.99
CA ILE A 125 2.85 5.99 3.09
C ILE A 125 2.50 4.53 3.34
N ARG A 126 2.94 3.64 2.48
CA ARG A 126 2.81 2.19 2.64
C ARG A 126 4.16 1.59 2.92
N ILE A 127 4.26 0.88 4.03
CA ILE A 127 5.45 0.20 4.52
C ILE A 127 5.26 -1.29 4.27
N TRP A 128 6.17 -1.92 3.54
CA TRP A 128 6.26 -3.35 3.37
C TRP A 128 7.49 -3.85 4.11
N ASN A 129 7.31 -4.86 4.95
CA ASN A 129 8.41 -5.53 5.61
C ASN A 129 8.19 -7.05 5.59
N SER A 130 9.27 -7.83 5.56
CA SER A 130 9.16 -9.28 5.68
C SER A 130 10.36 -9.89 6.38
N TYR A 131 10.08 -10.86 7.24
CA TYR A 131 11.05 -11.68 7.93
C TYR A 131 11.42 -12.94 7.15
N ASN A 132 10.64 -13.30 6.14
CA ASN A 132 10.82 -14.53 5.35
C ASN A 132 11.44 -14.31 3.97
N ARG A 133 11.91 -13.09 3.67
CA ARG A 133 12.50 -12.66 2.38
C ARG A 133 11.49 -12.52 1.23
N THR A 134 10.18 -12.67 1.47
CA THR A 134 9.14 -12.45 0.44
C THR A 134 9.21 -11.01 -0.08
N TYR A 135 9.45 -10.05 0.81
CA TYR A 135 9.59 -8.64 0.48
C TYR A 135 10.90 -8.08 1.00
N ARG A 136 11.48 -7.17 0.22
CA ARG A 136 12.44 -6.22 0.75
C ARG A 136 11.70 -5.21 1.62
N LEU A 137 12.39 -4.62 2.60
CA LEU A 137 11.90 -3.39 3.23
C LEU A 137 11.62 -2.38 2.11
N LYS A 138 10.39 -1.93 2.01
CA LYS A 138 9.96 -1.08 0.90
C LYS A 138 8.94 -0.07 1.40
N PHE A 139 9.12 1.16 0.94
CA PHE A 139 8.21 2.25 1.20
C PHE A 139 7.64 2.72 -0.13
N GLU A 140 6.31 2.76 -0.21
CA GLU A 140 5.58 3.34 -1.32
C GLU A 140 4.91 4.61 -0.80
N ILE A 141 5.18 5.73 -1.46
CA ILE A 141 4.59 7.02 -1.12
C ILE A 141 3.85 7.52 -2.35
N GLY A 142 2.68 8.08 -2.13
CA GLY A 142 1.88 8.65 -3.19
C GLY A 142 0.61 9.28 -2.65
N PHE A 143 -0.37 9.40 -3.54
CA PHE A 143 -1.67 10.01 -3.25
C PHE A 143 -2.78 9.07 -3.70
N CYS A 144 -3.85 9.02 -2.93
CA CYS A 144 -5.03 8.25 -3.29
C CYS A 144 -6.23 9.17 -3.41
N ARG A 145 -6.98 9.00 -4.52
CA ARG A 145 -8.27 9.67 -4.78
C ARG A 145 -9.33 9.15 -3.80
N TRP A 146 -9.38 7.83 -3.66
CA TRP A 146 -10.26 7.10 -2.76
C TRP A 146 -9.43 6.01 -2.11
N ILE A 147 -9.55 5.85 -0.79
CA ILE A 147 -9.01 4.67 -0.13
C ILE A 147 -10.10 3.61 -0.21
N CYS A 148 -9.94 2.64 -1.10
CA CYS A 148 -10.91 1.56 -1.18
C CYS A 148 -10.80 0.65 0.05
N LEU A 149 -11.95 0.18 0.52
CA LEU A 149 -12.12 -0.57 1.78
C LEU A 149 -11.25 -1.84 1.88
N ASN A 150 -10.70 -2.32 0.78
CA ASN A 150 -9.77 -3.46 0.70
C ASN A 150 -8.28 -3.06 0.82
N GLY A 151 -7.98 -1.79 1.10
CA GLY A 151 -6.60 -1.30 1.18
C GLY A 151 -5.89 -1.23 -0.17
N SER A 152 -6.59 -1.29 -1.30
CA SER A 152 -5.97 -0.94 -2.58
C SER A 152 -5.81 0.58 -2.67
N ILE A 153 -4.66 1.02 -3.17
CA ILE A 153 -4.40 2.43 -3.39
C ILE A 153 -4.27 2.61 -4.89
N PHE A 154 -5.33 3.17 -5.49
CA PHE A 154 -5.37 3.44 -6.93
C PHE A 154 -4.85 4.85 -7.19
N GLY A 155 -3.71 4.92 -7.88
CA GLY A 155 -3.01 6.13 -8.31
C GLY A 155 -1.69 5.77 -9.00
N GLU A 156 -1.12 6.70 -9.77
CA GLU A 156 0.28 6.57 -10.18
C GLU A 156 1.11 6.51 -8.88
N ILE A 157 1.86 5.43 -8.68
CA ILE A 157 2.74 5.33 -7.52
C ILE A 157 3.92 6.24 -7.81
N ASP A 158 3.84 7.48 -7.35
CA ASP A 158 4.81 8.52 -7.66
C ASP A 158 6.20 8.20 -7.09
N PHE A 159 6.27 7.36 -6.04
CA PHE A 159 7.56 7.08 -5.42
C PHE A 159 7.65 5.72 -4.71
N LYS A 160 8.70 4.96 -5.07
CA LYS A 160 9.08 3.73 -4.40
C LYS A 160 10.57 3.76 -4.06
N PHE A 161 10.91 3.39 -2.84
CA PHE A 161 12.28 2.98 -2.53
C PHE A 161 12.27 1.74 -1.66
N SER A 162 13.35 0.97 -1.75
CA SER A 162 13.48 -0.30 -1.06
C SER A 162 14.91 -0.52 -0.60
N ALA A 163 15.08 -1.12 0.57
CA ALA A 163 16.36 -1.54 1.12
C ALA A 163 16.38 -3.07 1.24
N THR A 164 17.52 -3.68 0.93
CA THR A 164 17.69 -5.12 1.08
C THR A 164 17.99 -5.48 2.53
N HIS A 165 17.47 -6.61 2.99
CA HIS A 165 17.78 -7.19 4.30
C HIS A 165 19.15 -7.87 4.32
N THR A 166 20.18 -7.26 3.74
CA THR A 166 21.54 -7.84 3.69
C THR A 166 22.50 -6.89 4.38
N LYS A 167 23.34 -7.44 5.27
CA LYS A 167 24.46 -6.69 5.84
C LYS A 167 25.39 -6.24 4.70
N ARG A 168 25.61 -4.93 4.58
CA ARG A 168 26.74 -4.40 3.81
C ARG A 168 27.99 -4.39 4.70
N HIS A 169 29.17 -4.41 4.08
CA HIS A 169 30.47 -4.40 4.77
C HIS A 169 30.68 -3.26 5.78
N LEU A 170 29.85 -2.20 5.74
CA LEU A 170 29.94 -1.01 6.61
C LEU A 170 28.84 -0.96 7.69
N GLY A 171 28.11 -2.05 7.89
CA GLY A 171 26.93 -2.06 8.75
C GLY A 171 25.71 -1.49 8.04
N PHE A 172 24.61 -1.43 8.78
CA PHE A 172 23.32 -0.97 8.30
C PHE A 172 22.90 0.20 9.16
N CYS A 173 22.80 1.36 8.52
CA CYS A 173 22.47 2.58 9.19
C CYS A 173 21.06 2.99 8.76
N PHE A 174 20.16 3.17 9.72
CA PHE A 174 18.83 3.73 9.45
C PHE A 174 18.94 5.09 8.77
N ASP A 175 19.97 5.87 9.10
CA ASP A 175 20.22 7.19 8.52
C ASP A 175 20.50 7.09 7.02
N ASP A 176 21.23 6.07 6.57
CA ASP A 176 21.51 5.85 5.14
C ASP A 176 20.23 5.57 4.36
N ILE A 177 19.28 4.82 4.95
CA ILE A 177 17.99 4.53 4.31
C ILE A 177 17.15 5.79 4.23
N VAL A 178 17.10 6.55 5.32
CA VAL A 178 16.40 7.83 5.39
C VAL A 178 17.00 8.83 4.39
N GLU A 179 18.33 8.91 4.29
CA GLU A 179 19.02 9.81 3.37
C GLU A 179 18.85 9.39 1.92
N GLN A 180 18.92 8.08 1.60
CA GLN A 180 18.61 7.57 0.27
C GLN A 180 17.17 7.84 -0.13
N GLY A 181 16.22 7.64 0.78
CA GLY A 181 14.83 8.04 0.60
C GLY A 181 14.72 9.53 0.33
N ALA A 182 15.41 10.35 1.13
CA ALA A 182 15.40 11.80 1.04
C ALA A 182 16.02 12.36 -0.24
N LYS A 183 17.12 11.79 -0.73
CA LYS A 183 17.72 12.20 -2.01
C LYS A 183 16.77 12.02 -3.18
N ARG A 184 15.97 10.97 -3.14
CA ARG A 184 14.98 10.69 -4.17
C ARG A 184 13.70 11.54 -4.02
N LEU A 185 13.54 12.29 -2.93
CA LEU A 185 12.38 13.17 -2.69
C LEU A 185 12.29 14.38 -3.59
N ILE A 186 13.42 14.86 -4.11
CA ILE A 186 13.43 15.96 -5.08
C ILE A 186 12.51 15.64 -6.27
N ASN A 187 12.42 14.35 -6.64
CA ASN A 187 11.56 13.88 -7.71
C ASN A 187 10.08 13.83 -7.28
N VAL A 188 9.79 13.59 -5.99
CA VAL A 188 8.42 13.54 -5.46
C VAL A 188 7.78 14.92 -5.44
N LYS A 189 8.49 15.95 -4.96
CA LYS A 189 7.97 17.33 -5.00
C LYS A 189 7.70 17.79 -6.43
N LYS A 190 8.55 17.41 -7.39
CA LYS A 190 8.35 17.67 -8.81
C LYS A 190 7.16 16.89 -9.39
N ALA A 191 7.04 15.60 -9.08
CA ALA A 191 5.92 14.76 -9.49
C ALA A 191 4.59 15.31 -8.96
N TRP A 192 4.56 15.75 -7.71
CA TRP A 192 3.40 16.40 -7.10
C TRP A 192 2.99 17.66 -7.86
N HIS A 193 3.94 18.54 -8.15
CA HIS A 193 3.64 19.74 -8.92
C HIS A 193 3.13 19.41 -10.33
N GLN A 194 3.71 18.40 -10.99
CA GLN A 194 3.24 17.92 -12.29
C GLN A 194 1.84 17.30 -12.21
N PHE A 195 1.53 16.58 -11.15
CA PHE A 195 0.22 16.00 -10.88
C PHE A 195 -0.83 17.10 -10.69
N GLU A 196 -0.55 18.11 -9.86
CA GLU A 196 -1.40 19.30 -9.69
C GLU A 196 -1.66 20.00 -11.03
N LEU A 197 -0.62 20.17 -11.87
CA LEU A 197 -0.73 20.79 -13.20
C LEU A 197 -1.49 19.94 -14.23
N LYS A 198 -1.40 18.60 -14.17
CA LYS A 198 -2.17 17.70 -15.03
C LYS A 198 -3.65 17.77 -14.66
N LEU A 199 -3.96 17.69 -13.37
CA LEU A 199 -5.34 17.72 -12.86
C LEU A 199 -6.01 19.07 -13.10
N SER A 200 -5.28 20.18 -12.96
CA SER A 200 -5.84 21.51 -13.26
C SER A 200 -6.24 21.68 -14.73
N LYS A 201 -5.79 20.80 -15.63
CA LYS A 201 -6.14 20.79 -17.05
C LYS A 201 -7.28 19.83 -17.39
N GLU A 202 -7.66 18.93 -16.46
CA GLU A 202 -8.79 18.04 -16.67
C GLU A 202 -10.10 18.85 -16.67
N LYS A 203 -10.97 18.56 -17.64
CA LYS A 203 -12.29 19.18 -17.75
C LYS A 203 -13.35 18.13 -17.51
N GLU A 204 -14.30 18.42 -16.63
CA GLU A 204 -15.50 17.61 -16.49
C GLU A 204 -16.33 17.76 -17.77
N ILE A 205 -16.52 16.66 -18.49
CA ILE A 205 -17.39 16.61 -19.66
C ILE A 205 -18.70 15.98 -19.20
N ALA A 206 -19.78 16.77 -19.22
CA ALA A 206 -21.12 16.24 -19.01
C ALA A 206 -21.44 15.23 -20.11
N MET A 207 -21.54 13.95 -19.74
CA MET A 207 -21.83 12.88 -20.68
C MET A 207 -23.34 12.80 -20.94
N PRO A 208 -23.79 12.90 -22.20
CA PRO A 208 -25.19 12.64 -22.53
C PRO A 208 -25.59 11.23 -22.09
N GLN A 209 -26.74 11.10 -21.41
CA GLN A 209 -27.26 9.78 -20.98
C GLN A 209 -27.40 8.80 -22.14
N SER A 210 -27.67 9.29 -23.35
CA SER A 210 -27.75 8.50 -24.57
C SER A 210 -26.45 7.77 -24.95
N LEU A 211 -25.29 8.26 -24.49
CA LEU A 211 -23.98 7.66 -24.80
C LEU A 211 -23.49 6.68 -23.74
N ILE A 212 -24.08 6.66 -22.54
CA ILE A 212 -23.65 5.81 -21.42
C ILE A 212 -23.68 4.33 -21.81
N LEU A 213 -24.76 3.88 -22.47
CA LEU A 213 -24.89 2.49 -22.88
C LEU A 213 -23.85 2.09 -23.95
N ALA A 214 -23.63 2.96 -24.94
CA ALA A 214 -22.65 2.70 -25.98
C ALA A 214 -21.22 2.61 -25.42
N MET A 215 -20.90 3.50 -24.48
CA MET A 215 -19.61 3.49 -23.79
C MET A 215 -19.45 2.28 -22.87
N PHE A 216 -20.49 1.90 -22.13
CA PHE A 216 -20.50 0.69 -21.31
C PHE A 216 -20.22 -0.55 -22.17
N CYS A 217 -20.95 -0.70 -23.28
CA CYS A 217 -20.73 -1.83 -24.19
C CYS A 217 -19.31 -1.84 -24.75
N ARG A 218 -18.77 -0.67 -25.13
CA ARG A 218 -17.39 -0.57 -25.61
C ARG A 218 -16.35 -0.88 -24.53
N ALA A 219 -16.52 -0.37 -23.31
CA ALA A 219 -15.57 -0.55 -22.21
C ALA A 219 -15.47 -2.02 -21.76
N PHE A 220 -16.58 -2.76 -21.83
CA PHE A 220 -16.65 -4.17 -21.45
C PHE A 220 -16.59 -5.13 -22.64
N ASN A 221 -16.23 -4.65 -23.84
CA ASN A 221 -16.21 -5.43 -25.08
C ASN A 221 -17.52 -6.21 -25.35
N ILE A 222 -18.66 -5.64 -24.97
CA ILE A 222 -19.99 -6.18 -25.26
C ILE A 222 -20.36 -5.79 -26.68
N ILE A 223 -20.40 -6.77 -27.58
CA ILE A 223 -20.82 -6.58 -28.97
C ILE A 223 -22.35 -6.62 -29.00
N VAL A 224 -22.96 -5.51 -29.39
CA VAL A 224 -24.41 -5.40 -29.57
C VAL A 224 -24.68 -5.21 -31.06
N ASP A 225 -25.41 -6.14 -31.67
CA ASP A 225 -25.93 -5.95 -33.03
C ASP A 225 -27.13 -4.99 -32.96
N PRO A 226 -27.03 -3.77 -33.53
CA PRO A 226 -28.06 -2.75 -33.43
C PRO A 226 -29.37 -3.14 -34.12
N HIS A 227 -29.34 -4.13 -35.03
CA HIS A 227 -30.50 -4.61 -35.78
C HIS A 227 -31.18 -5.82 -35.12
N LYS A 228 -30.53 -6.48 -34.16
CA LYS A 228 -31.08 -7.64 -33.44
C LYS A 228 -31.44 -7.36 -31.99
N ILE A 229 -30.99 -6.23 -31.44
CA ILE A 229 -31.28 -5.88 -30.06
C ILE A 229 -32.69 -5.28 -29.92
N THR A 230 -33.51 -5.93 -29.09
CA THR A 230 -34.87 -5.44 -28.81
C THR A 230 -34.85 -4.26 -27.83
N SER A 231 -35.92 -3.46 -27.81
CA SER A 231 -36.08 -2.35 -26.86
C SER A 231 -35.98 -2.80 -25.40
N GLN A 232 -36.43 -4.01 -25.10
CA GLN A 232 -36.37 -4.61 -23.76
C GLN A 232 -34.94 -5.00 -23.37
N GLN A 233 -34.16 -5.52 -24.31
CA GLN A 233 -32.73 -5.81 -24.10
C GLN A 233 -31.91 -4.53 -23.92
N LYS A 234 -32.20 -3.46 -24.68
CA LYS A 234 -31.57 -2.13 -24.48
C LYS A 234 -31.84 -1.59 -23.07
N GLN A 235 -33.09 -1.64 -22.60
CA GLN A 235 -33.44 -1.21 -21.25
C GLN A 235 -32.78 -2.07 -20.16
N THR A 236 -32.67 -3.37 -20.39
CA THR A 236 -32.02 -4.29 -19.44
C THR A 236 -30.53 -3.99 -19.33
N LEU A 237 -29.83 -3.80 -20.45
CA LEU A 237 -28.42 -3.44 -20.47
C LEU A 237 -28.17 -2.04 -19.88
N ALA A 238 -29.05 -1.06 -20.16
CA ALA A 238 -28.96 0.27 -19.57
C ALA A 238 -29.13 0.21 -18.04
N LYS A 239 -30.12 -0.55 -17.54
CA LYS A 239 -30.29 -0.79 -16.10
C LYS A 239 -29.12 -1.55 -15.48
N GLN A 240 -28.53 -2.51 -16.20
CA GLN A 240 -27.31 -3.20 -15.75
C GLN A 240 -26.12 -2.26 -15.69
N ALA A 241 -25.94 -1.39 -16.69
CA ALA A 241 -24.91 -0.36 -16.70
C ALA A 241 -25.10 0.63 -15.55
N GLU A 242 -26.32 1.15 -15.34
CA GLU A 242 -26.65 2.03 -14.22
C GLU A 242 -26.44 1.33 -12.87
N LYS A 243 -26.86 0.07 -12.74
CA LYS A 243 -26.65 -0.73 -11.52
C LYS A 243 -25.18 -1.03 -11.29
N LEU A 244 -24.39 -1.30 -12.33
CA LEU A 244 -22.95 -1.47 -12.23
C LEU A 244 -22.28 -0.16 -11.84
N ILE A 245 -22.60 0.96 -12.49
CA ILE A 245 -22.10 2.30 -12.17
C ILE A 245 -22.44 2.68 -10.72
N ALA A 246 -23.67 2.41 -10.28
CA ALA A 246 -24.12 2.65 -8.91
C ALA A 246 -23.47 1.68 -7.89
N ASN A 247 -23.13 0.46 -8.32
CA ASN A 247 -22.50 -0.58 -7.52
C ASN A 247 -20.98 -0.69 -7.75
N VAL A 248 -20.35 0.22 -8.51
CA VAL A 248 -18.90 0.43 -8.45
C VAL A 248 -18.61 1.09 -7.09
N GLN A 249 -18.82 0.32 -6.04
CA GLN A 249 -17.94 0.33 -4.89
C GLN A 249 -16.64 -0.29 -5.40
N PRO A 250 -15.47 0.30 -5.15
CA PRO A 250 -14.20 -0.25 -5.60
C PRO A 250 -14.12 -1.69 -5.11
N SER A 251 -14.21 -2.63 -6.05
CA SER A 251 -14.41 -4.04 -5.76
C SER A 251 -13.20 -4.59 -5.04
N ALA A 252 -13.49 -5.40 -4.02
CA ALA A 252 -12.55 -6.34 -3.43
C ALA A 252 -12.07 -7.30 -4.53
N ILE A 253 -10.98 -6.94 -5.21
CA ILE A 253 -10.20 -7.92 -5.95
C ILE A 253 -9.28 -8.58 -4.92
N ALA A 254 -9.64 -9.81 -4.56
CA ALA A 254 -8.80 -10.69 -3.77
C ALA A 254 -7.59 -11.09 -4.64
N TYR A 255 -6.41 -10.60 -4.25
CA TYR A 255 -5.11 -11.21 -4.54
C TYR A 255 -4.20 -11.01 -3.34
#